data_AF-A0A7R8Z3H8-F1
#
_entry.id   AF-A0A7R8Z3H8-F1
#
_cell.length_a   1.000
_cell.length_b   1.000
_cell.length_c   1.000
_cell.angle_alpha   90.00
_cell.angle_beta   90.00
_cell.angle_gamma   90.00
#
_symmetry.space_group_name_H-M   'P 1'
#
loop_
_entity.id
_entity.type
_entity.pdbx_description
1 polymer ?
#
loop_
_entity_poly.entity_id
_entity_poly.type
_entity_poly.pdbx_seq_one_letter_code
_entity_poly.pdbx_strand_id
1 'polypeptide(L)'
;MATKTIGPLAIAVKELEIMDINGGELPHIGNRASDVVKFLDKSLERLQLEYVDLYMVHMPFGFLPDQSGESPAIQQDGSFALDMNTDHITVWKALEEQVVMGKVRAIGVSNFNLTQLERLMKEAVILPAVNQVELHAYLQQPELRTYCQQHGITVTAYSPLGSPGSKMHFQKKYNYR
;
A
#
# COMPACT_ATOMS: atom_id res chain seq x y z
N MET A 1 -7.90 34.40 -7.49
CA MET A 1 -7.59 33.20 -6.69
C MET A 1 -7.17 32.09 -7.63
N ALA A 2 -5.88 31.77 -7.68
CA ALA A 2 -5.38 30.70 -8.54
C ALA A 2 -5.78 29.35 -7.93
N THR A 3 -6.68 28.63 -8.60
CA THR A 3 -7.00 27.23 -8.27
C THR A 3 -5.75 26.41 -8.55
N LYS A 4 -5.03 25.99 -7.49
CA LYS A 4 -3.90 25.06 -7.59
C LYS A 4 -4.44 23.73 -8.13
N THR A 5 -4.08 23.41 -9.36
CA THR A 5 -4.39 22.14 -10.01
C THR A 5 -3.65 21.03 -9.27
N ILE A 6 -4.38 20.07 -8.71
CA ILE A 6 -3.79 18.91 -8.05
C ILE A 6 -3.33 17.94 -9.15
N GLY A 7 -2.03 17.66 -9.23
CA GLY A 7 -1.46 16.78 -10.25
C GLY A 7 -1.83 15.31 -10.03
N PRO A 8 -1.70 14.46 -11.07
CA PRO A 8 -2.12 13.05 -11.06
C PRO A 8 -1.49 12.21 -9.95
N LEU A 9 -0.28 12.56 -9.48
CA LEU A 9 0.37 11.86 -8.37
C LEU A 9 -0.37 12.04 -7.03
N ALA A 10 -0.92 13.22 -6.79
CA ALA A 10 -1.70 13.50 -5.57
C ALA A 10 -3.13 12.92 -5.63
N ILE A 11 -3.57 12.45 -6.80
CA ILE A 11 -4.84 11.74 -7.01
C ILE A 11 -4.71 10.29 -6.57
N ALA A 12 -3.61 9.61 -6.94
CA ALA A 12 -3.34 8.25 -6.51
C ALA A 12 -3.37 8.16 -4.97
N VAL A 13 -2.69 9.07 -4.27
CA VAL A 13 -2.62 9.16 -2.79
C VAL A 13 -3.99 9.32 -2.13
N LYS A 14 -4.93 10.00 -2.80
CA LYS A 14 -6.26 10.30 -2.28
C LYS A 14 -7.26 9.16 -2.50
N GLU A 15 -7.05 8.28 -3.47
CA GLU A 15 -7.80 7.01 -3.57
C GLU A 15 -7.45 6.07 -2.41
N LEU A 16 -6.21 6.13 -1.90
CA LEU A 16 -5.66 5.25 -0.87
C LEU A 16 -6.29 5.45 0.51
N GLU A 17 -6.81 6.66 0.79
CA GLU A 17 -7.52 6.92 2.04
C GLU A 17 -8.72 6.00 2.25
N ILE A 18 -9.29 5.36 1.20
CA ILE A 18 -10.42 4.43 1.31
C ILE A 18 -9.97 2.95 1.37
N MET A 19 -8.78 2.63 0.85
CA MET A 19 -8.21 1.28 0.93
C MET A 19 -7.44 1.06 2.24
N ASP A 20 -6.79 2.10 2.77
CA ASP A 20 -6.08 2.09 4.07
C ASP A 20 -7.05 1.95 5.28
N ILE A 21 -8.38 2.08 5.08
CA ILE A 21 -9.39 1.99 6.16
C ILE A 21 -9.75 0.54 6.53
N ASN A 22 -9.40 -0.45 5.69
CA ASN A 22 -9.93 -1.81 5.80
C ASN A 22 -9.09 -2.76 6.68
N GLY A 23 -8.05 -2.26 7.35
CA GLY A 23 -7.31 -2.99 8.40
C GLY A 23 -6.45 -4.18 7.93
N GLY A 24 -6.37 -4.45 6.63
CA GLY A 24 -5.56 -5.52 6.06
C GLY A 24 -4.22 -5.07 5.46
N GLU A 25 -3.92 -3.77 5.47
CA GLU A 25 -2.77 -3.21 4.77
C GLU A 25 -2.06 -2.14 5.61
N LEU A 26 -0.73 -2.09 5.51
CA LEU A 26 0.12 -1.08 6.12
C LEU A 26 0.01 0.20 5.30
N PRO A 27 -0.49 1.30 5.88
CA PRO A 27 -0.67 2.54 5.14
C PRO A 27 0.69 3.16 4.78
N HIS A 28 0.71 3.92 3.71
CA HIS A 28 1.92 4.59 3.19
C HIS A 28 2.61 5.52 4.21
N ILE A 29 1.88 6.09 5.16
CA ILE A 29 2.47 6.86 6.27
C ILE A 29 3.21 5.99 7.30
N GLY A 30 2.92 4.69 7.33
CA GLY A 30 3.51 3.69 8.21
C GLY A 30 4.61 2.86 7.57
N ASN A 31 5.08 3.23 6.36
CA ASN A 31 6.13 2.52 5.63
C ASN A 31 7.53 2.74 6.22
N ARG A 32 7.68 2.47 7.51
CA ARG A 32 8.93 2.41 8.26
C ARG A 32 8.88 1.18 9.14
N ALA A 33 9.99 0.47 9.28
CA ALA A 33 10.07 -0.72 10.12
C ALA A 33 9.55 -0.46 11.56
N SER A 34 9.87 0.71 12.12
CA SER A 34 9.42 1.11 13.46
C SER A 34 7.91 1.33 13.59
N ASP A 35 7.21 1.60 12.48
CA ASP A 35 5.79 1.95 12.47
C ASP A 35 4.89 0.74 12.20
N VAL A 36 5.45 -0.38 11.72
CA VAL A 36 4.69 -1.60 11.36
C VAL A 36 3.81 -2.08 12.51
N VAL A 37 4.38 -2.25 13.69
CA VAL A 37 3.65 -2.74 14.88
C VAL A 37 2.52 -1.78 15.25
N LYS A 38 2.80 -0.46 15.23
CA LYS A 38 1.82 0.57 15.56
C LYS A 38 0.58 0.49 14.65
N PHE A 39 0.77 0.38 13.35
CA PHE A 39 -0.34 0.37 12.39
C PHE A 39 -1.06 -0.97 12.33
N LEU A 40 -0.33 -2.09 12.50
CA LEU A 40 -0.96 -3.40 12.64
C LEU A 40 -1.83 -3.47 13.90
N ASP A 41 -1.34 -3.01 15.05
CA ASP A 41 -2.09 -3.03 16.31
C ASP A 41 -3.34 -2.16 16.24
N LYS A 42 -3.25 -0.97 15.63
CA LYS A 42 -4.43 -0.13 15.33
C LYS A 42 -5.44 -0.86 14.44
N SER A 43 -4.96 -1.63 13.46
CA SER A 43 -5.82 -2.38 12.55
C SER A 43 -6.54 -3.52 13.27
N LEU A 44 -5.80 -4.29 14.08
CA LEU A 44 -6.33 -5.38 14.91
C LEU A 44 -7.36 -4.88 15.93
N GLU A 45 -7.09 -3.76 16.61
CA GLU A 45 -8.02 -3.13 17.55
C GLU A 45 -9.32 -2.72 16.86
N ARG A 46 -9.23 -2.07 15.70
CA ARG A 46 -10.41 -1.64 14.92
C ARG A 46 -11.24 -2.81 14.40
N LEU A 47 -10.58 -3.88 13.97
CA LEU A 47 -11.22 -5.10 13.50
C LEU A 47 -11.73 -5.99 14.65
N GLN A 48 -11.33 -5.70 15.89
CA GLN A 48 -11.59 -6.54 17.07
C GLN A 48 -11.06 -7.96 16.91
N LEU A 49 -9.86 -8.09 16.34
CA LEU A 49 -9.20 -9.37 16.09
C LEU A 49 -7.86 -9.45 16.84
N GLU A 50 -7.45 -10.66 17.18
CA GLU A 50 -6.11 -10.93 17.73
C GLU A 50 -5.07 -11.17 16.63
N TYR A 51 -5.52 -11.56 15.44
CA TYR A 51 -4.69 -11.77 14.26
C TYR A 51 -5.45 -11.48 12.96
N VAL A 52 -4.73 -11.28 11.86
CA VAL A 52 -5.29 -11.27 10.49
C VAL A 52 -4.68 -12.37 9.63
N ASP A 53 -5.46 -12.93 8.70
CA ASP A 53 -4.97 -13.97 7.80
C ASP A 53 -3.94 -13.43 6.79
N LEU A 54 -4.09 -12.18 6.34
CA LEU A 54 -3.19 -11.52 5.40
C LEU A 54 -2.97 -10.06 5.82
N TYR A 55 -1.71 -9.63 5.89
CA TYR A 55 -1.34 -8.22 6.04
C TYR A 55 -0.35 -7.80 4.96
N MET A 56 -0.58 -6.68 4.29
CA MET A 56 0.23 -6.29 3.12
C MET A 56 0.86 -4.92 3.24
N VAL A 57 2.03 -4.73 2.63
CA VAL A 57 2.57 -3.38 2.39
C VAL A 57 1.76 -2.73 1.26
N HIS A 58 0.97 -1.70 1.56
CA HIS A 58 0.02 -1.10 0.61
C HIS A 58 0.70 -0.46 -0.63
N MET A 59 1.87 0.16 -0.40
CA MET A 59 2.65 0.85 -1.42
C MET A 59 4.15 0.64 -1.19
N PRO A 60 4.99 0.61 -2.24
CA PRO A 60 6.45 0.44 -2.09
C PRO A 60 7.20 1.70 -1.64
N PHE A 61 6.49 2.81 -1.38
CA PHE A 61 7.02 4.10 -0.97
C PHE A 61 6.22 4.67 0.19
N GLY A 62 6.82 5.58 0.96
CA GLY A 62 6.19 6.17 2.14
C GLY A 62 5.99 7.68 2.04
N PHE A 63 5.11 8.20 2.90
CA PHE A 63 4.97 9.63 3.15
C PHE A 63 5.42 9.97 4.57
N LEU A 64 5.96 11.18 4.76
CA LEU A 64 6.20 11.73 6.07
C LEU A 64 4.85 12.00 6.75
N PRO A 65 4.67 11.59 8.02
CA PRO A 65 3.45 11.88 8.77
C PRO A 65 3.32 13.37 9.07
N ASP A 66 2.09 13.86 9.15
CA ASP A 66 1.77 15.16 9.71
C ASP A 66 1.91 15.16 11.26
N GLN A 67 1.52 16.26 11.90
CA GLN A 67 1.61 16.38 13.36
C GLN A 67 0.71 15.38 14.11
N SER A 68 -0.39 14.93 13.48
CA SER A 68 -1.27 13.93 14.07
C SER A 68 -0.66 12.52 13.99
N GLY A 69 0.20 12.27 13.01
CA GLY A 69 0.73 10.95 12.73
C GLY A 69 -0.26 10.01 12.06
N GLU A 70 -1.38 10.54 11.57
CA GLU A 70 -2.48 9.79 10.95
C GLU A 70 -2.74 10.17 9.49
N SER A 71 -2.08 11.21 8.99
CA SER A 71 -2.20 11.67 7.60
C SER A 71 -0.83 12.08 7.04
N PRO A 72 -0.64 12.06 5.71
CA PRO A 72 0.57 12.57 5.08
C PRO A 72 0.75 14.07 5.34
N ALA A 73 1.97 14.50 5.66
CA ALA A 73 2.32 15.91 5.73
C ALA A 73 2.20 16.56 4.34
N ILE A 74 1.77 17.83 4.32
CA ILE A 74 1.62 18.62 3.11
C ILE A 74 2.72 19.69 3.09
N GLN A 75 3.44 19.77 1.97
CA GLN A 75 4.47 20.76 1.71
C GLN A 75 3.85 22.14 1.42
N GLN A 76 4.68 23.20 1.44
CA GLN A 76 4.22 24.57 1.19
C GLN A 76 3.60 24.75 -0.22
N ASP A 77 4.05 23.98 -1.19
CA ASP A 77 3.51 24.00 -2.55
C ASP A 77 2.14 23.31 -2.68
N GLY A 78 1.72 22.56 -1.65
CA GLY A 78 0.48 21.80 -1.61
C GLY A 78 0.62 20.33 -2.01
N SER A 79 1.84 19.86 -2.29
CA SER A 79 2.14 18.45 -2.54
C SER A 79 2.30 17.67 -1.23
N PHE A 80 2.16 16.35 -1.28
CA PHE A 80 2.46 15.50 -0.13
C PHE A 80 3.97 15.35 0.07
N ALA A 81 4.41 15.29 1.32
CA ALA A 81 5.82 15.14 1.67
C ALA A 81 6.22 13.66 1.62
N LEU A 82 6.95 13.28 0.56
CA LEU A 82 7.46 11.92 0.39
C LEU A 82 8.57 11.61 1.40
N ASP A 83 8.57 10.38 1.91
CA ASP A 83 9.68 9.87 2.71
C ASP A 83 10.71 9.22 1.79
N MET A 84 11.75 9.98 1.46
CA MET A 84 12.85 9.56 0.59
C MET A 84 13.77 8.50 1.23
N ASN A 85 13.59 8.20 2.52
CA ASN A 85 14.36 7.17 3.23
C ASN A 85 13.57 5.85 3.36
N THR A 86 12.39 5.76 2.75
CA THR A 86 11.59 4.52 2.76
C THR A 86 12.37 3.39 2.10
N ASP A 87 12.59 2.30 2.85
CA ASP A 87 13.11 1.05 2.30
C ASP A 87 12.15 -0.12 2.57
N HIS A 88 11.47 -0.57 1.53
CA HIS A 88 10.51 -1.68 1.61
C HIS A 88 11.13 -3.00 2.11
N ILE A 89 12.45 -3.19 2.01
CA ILE A 89 13.11 -4.37 2.58
C ILE A 89 13.09 -4.32 4.10
N THR A 90 13.41 -3.17 4.70
CA THR A 90 13.38 -3.01 6.16
C THR A 90 11.97 -3.12 6.72
N VAL A 91 10.99 -2.58 6.00
CA VAL A 91 9.56 -2.72 6.33
C VAL A 91 9.14 -4.19 6.26
N TRP A 92 9.55 -4.91 5.21
CA TRP A 92 9.27 -6.33 5.07
C TRP A 92 9.80 -7.16 6.24
N LYS A 93 11.03 -6.91 6.69
CA LYS A 93 11.61 -7.60 7.86
C LYS A 93 10.77 -7.40 9.12
N ALA A 94 10.28 -6.18 9.35
CA ALA A 94 9.37 -5.93 10.47
C ALA A 94 8.02 -6.67 10.32
N LEU A 95 7.50 -6.86 9.09
CA LEU A 95 6.33 -7.71 8.85
C LEU A 95 6.62 -9.19 9.10
N GLU A 96 7.79 -9.71 8.72
CA GLU A 96 8.20 -11.10 8.98
C GLU A 96 8.17 -11.40 10.49
N GLU A 97 8.63 -10.46 11.32
CA GLU A 97 8.56 -10.58 12.78
C GLU A 97 7.10 -10.68 13.28
N GLN A 98 6.15 -9.98 12.65
CA GLN A 98 4.73 -10.06 13.05
C GLN A 98 4.11 -11.42 12.73
N VAL A 99 4.62 -12.12 11.71
CA VAL A 99 4.25 -13.51 11.42
C VAL A 99 4.76 -14.42 12.53
N VAL A 100 6.02 -14.26 12.95
CA VAL A 100 6.61 -15.04 14.05
C VAL A 100 5.86 -14.79 15.37
N MET A 101 5.42 -13.56 15.63
CA MET A 101 4.60 -13.21 16.79
C MET A 101 3.15 -13.71 16.72
N GLY A 102 2.72 -14.27 15.58
CA GLY A 102 1.36 -14.82 15.40
C GLY A 102 0.26 -13.77 15.17
N LYS A 103 0.61 -12.49 15.03
CA LYS A 103 -0.36 -11.41 14.73
C LYS A 103 -0.84 -11.43 13.27
N VAL A 104 -0.06 -12.06 12.39
CA VAL A 104 -0.37 -12.19 10.96
C VAL A 104 -0.04 -13.61 10.51
N ARG A 105 -0.92 -14.26 9.72
CA ARG A 105 -0.63 -15.60 9.19
C ARG A 105 0.17 -15.59 7.89
N ALA A 106 -0.16 -14.68 6.98
CA ALA A 106 0.56 -14.48 5.72
C ALA A 106 0.81 -13.00 5.47
N ILE A 107 1.93 -12.69 4.82
CA ILE A 107 2.28 -11.31 4.44
C ILE A 107 2.37 -11.19 2.93
N GLY A 108 2.02 -10.01 2.42
CA GLY A 108 2.03 -9.72 0.99
C GLY A 108 2.37 -8.26 0.68
N VAL A 109 2.33 -7.92 -0.59
CA VAL A 109 2.59 -6.57 -1.07
C VAL A 109 1.43 -6.10 -1.95
N SER A 110 1.29 -4.79 -2.10
CA SER A 110 0.40 -4.18 -3.07
C SER A 110 1.14 -3.09 -3.84
N ASN A 111 0.85 -2.99 -5.14
CA ASN A 111 1.46 -2.00 -6.04
C ASN A 111 2.97 -2.17 -6.25
N PHE A 112 3.50 -3.39 -6.04
CA PHE A 112 4.92 -3.68 -6.30
C PHE A 112 5.13 -4.09 -7.76
N ASN A 113 6.12 -3.47 -8.40
CA ASN A 113 6.57 -3.82 -9.73
C ASN A 113 7.61 -4.97 -9.71
N LEU A 114 8.02 -5.44 -10.89
CA LEU A 114 8.99 -6.53 -11.03
C LEU A 114 10.31 -6.26 -10.31
N THR A 115 10.91 -5.09 -10.50
CA THR A 115 12.21 -4.76 -9.89
C THR A 115 12.13 -4.75 -8.35
N GLN A 116 11.02 -4.24 -7.80
CA GLN A 116 10.79 -4.23 -6.35
C GLN A 116 10.55 -5.64 -5.81
N LEU A 117 9.77 -6.47 -6.52
CA LEU A 117 9.59 -7.88 -6.17
C LEU A 117 10.92 -8.63 -6.22
N GLU A 118 11.72 -8.48 -7.27
CA GLU A 118 13.02 -9.13 -7.40
C GLU A 118 13.99 -8.74 -6.28
N ARG A 119 13.99 -7.47 -5.88
CA ARG A 119 14.79 -7.01 -4.72
C ARG A 119 14.28 -7.64 -3.43
N LEU A 120 12.97 -7.68 -3.24
CA LEU A 120 12.35 -8.29 -2.07
C LEU A 120 12.64 -9.79 -1.97
N MET A 121 12.48 -10.53 -3.07
CA MET A 121 12.67 -11.99 -3.13
C MET A 121 14.11 -12.43 -2.83
N LYS A 122 15.10 -11.55 -2.97
CA LYS A 122 16.50 -11.84 -2.61
C LYS A 122 16.75 -11.78 -1.10
N GLU A 123 16.00 -10.95 -0.40
CA GLU A 123 16.23 -10.63 1.01
C GLU A 123 15.19 -11.30 1.93
N ALA A 124 13.99 -11.61 1.42
CA ALA A 124 12.90 -12.17 2.19
C ALA A 124 13.22 -13.58 2.72
N VAL A 125 12.93 -13.81 4.00
CA VAL A 125 12.92 -15.13 4.64
C VAL A 125 11.53 -15.75 4.51
N ILE A 126 10.47 -14.95 4.72
CA ILE A 126 9.10 -15.31 4.45
C ILE A 126 8.72 -14.63 3.13
N LEU A 127 8.52 -15.43 2.08
CA LEU A 127 8.20 -14.91 0.75
C LEU A 127 6.80 -14.27 0.73
N PRO A 128 6.57 -13.21 -0.07
CA PRO A 128 5.25 -12.61 -0.20
C PRO A 128 4.25 -13.63 -0.76
N ALA A 129 3.17 -13.87 -0.01
CA ALA A 129 2.11 -14.78 -0.45
C ALA A 129 1.25 -14.18 -1.58
N VAL A 130 1.10 -12.85 -1.57
CA VAL A 130 0.22 -12.10 -2.47
C VAL A 130 0.94 -10.86 -3.01
N ASN A 131 0.69 -10.52 -4.28
CA ASN A 131 0.85 -9.17 -4.82
C ASN A 131 -0.50 -8.65 -5.33
N GLN A 132 -1.08 -7.67 -4.64
CA GLN A 132 -2.36 -7.05 -5.03
C GLN A 132 -2.10 -5.85 -5.95
N VAL A 133 -2.61 -5.87 -7.19
CA VAL A 133 -2.36 -4.83 -8.20
C VAL A 133 -3.60 -4.51 -9.04
N GLU A 134 -3.60 -3.34 -9.70
CA GLU A 134 -4.64 -2.99 -10.66
C GLU A 134 -4.64 -3.97 -11.82
N LEU A 135 -5.72 -4.72 -11.99
CA LEU A 135 -5.76 -5.73 -13.05
C LEU A 135 -7.16 -5.90 -13.60
N HIS A 136 -7.31 -5.63 -14.89
CA HIS A 136 -8.59 -5.72 -15.60
C HIS A 136 -8.34 -5.91 -17.10
N ALA A 137 -9.42 -6.01 -17.90
CA ALA A 137 -9.33 -6.29 -19.34
C ALA A 137 -8.39 -5.33 -20.11
N TYR A 138 -8.35 -4.05 -19.71
CA TYR A 138 -7.45 -3.03 -20.29
C TYR A 138 -6.03 -2.98 -19.71
N LEU A 139 -5.77 -3.58 -18.53
CA LEU A 139 -4.47 -3.60 -17.87
C LEU A 139 -4.21 -5.00 -17.32
N GLN A 140 -3.77 -5.90 -18.19
CA GLN A 140 -3.72 -7.34 -17.88
C GLN A 140 -2.45 -7.79 -17.16
N GLN A 141 -1.43 -6.94 -17.11
CA GLN A 141 -0.13 -7.17 -16.44
C GLN A 141 0.50 -8.56 -16.71
N PRO A 142 0.70 -8.97 -17.99
CA PRO A 142 1.10 -10.34 -18.32
C PRO A 142 2.48 -10.74 -17.75
N GLU A 143 3.47 -9.83 -17.81
CA GLU A 143 4.82 -10.08 -17.31
C GLU A 143 4.82 -10.24 -15.79
N LEU A 144 4.18 -9.31 -15.07
CA LEU A 144 4.03 -9.37 -13.62
C LEU A 144 3.31 -10.65 -13.17
N ARG A 145 2.21 -11.02 -13.84
CA ARG A 145 1.48 -12.26 -13.55
C ARG A 145 2.33 -13.50 -13.75
N THR A 146 3.08 -13.55 -14.85
CA THR A 146 3.95 -14.69 -15.16
C THR A 146 5.04 -14.82 -14.10
N TYR A 147 5.67 -13.71 -13.72
CA TYR A 147 6.67 -13.69 -12.65
C TYR A 147 6.09 -14.18 -11.32
N CYS A 148 4.95 -13.60 -10.90
CA CYS A 148 4.30 -13.99 -9.65
C CYS A 148 3.96 -15.48 -9.63
N GLN A 149 3.40 -16.01 -10.73
CA GLN A 149 3.10 -17.43 -10.88
C GLN A 149 4.34 -18.33 -10.75
N GLN A 150 5.46 -17.96 -11.41
CA GLN A 150 6.72 -18.73 -11.36
C GLN A 150 7.33 -18.76 -9.95
N HIS A 151 7.07 -17.73 -9.14
CA HIS A 151 7.60 -17.59 -7.79
C HIS A 151 6.60 -17.98 -6.68
N GLY A 152 5.43 -18.53 -7.03
CA GLY A 152 4.42 -18.94 -6.05
C GLY A 152 3.69 -17.77 -5.37
N ILE A 153 3.77 -16.56 -5.93
CA ILE A 153 3.07 -15.37 -5.45
C ILE A 153 1.69 -15.33 -6.11
N THR A 154 0.64 -15.25 -5.32
CA THR A 154 -0.73 -15.12 -5.85
C THR A 154 -0.98 -13.66 -6.25
N VAL A 155 -1.54 -13.44 -7.45
CA VAL A 155 -1.94 -12.09 -7.87
C VAL A 155 -3.40 -11.85 -7.52
N THR A 156 -3.68 -10.80 -6.75
CA THR A 156 -5.03 -10.33 -6.47
C THR A 156 -5.32 -9.07 -7.27
N ALA A 157 -6.39 -9.09 -8.06
CA ALA A 157 -6.79 -7.95 -8.87
C ALA A 157 -7.65 -6.97 -8.07
N TYR A 158 -7.18 -5.73 -7.90
CA TYR A 158 -8.07 -4.62 -7.54
C TYR A 158 -8.54 -3.89 -8.81
N SER A 159 -9.64 -3.15 -8.69
CA SER A 159 -10.34 -2.51 -9.82
C SER A 159 -10.61 -3.44 -11.02
N PRO A 160 -11.09 -4.69 -10.82
CA PRO A 160 -11.22 -5.67 -11.91
C PRO A 160 -12.21 -5.25 -13.00
N LEU A 161 -13.12 -4.32 -12.70
CA LEU A 161 -14.09 -3.74 -13.63
C LEU A 161 -13.69 -2.34 -14.13
N GLY A 162 -12.44 -1.92 -13.94
CA GLY A 162 -11.91 -0.63 -14.42
C GLY A 162 -12.40 0.60 -13.64
N SER A 163 -12.91 0.42 -12.42
CA SER A 163 -13.35 1.49 -11.50
C SER A 163 -14.19 2.60 -12.18
N PRO A 164 -15.36 2.29 -12.78
CA PRO A 164 -16.13 3.24 -13.59
C PRO A 164 -16.63 4.47 -12.81
N GLY A 165 -16.71 4.38 -11.48
CA GLY A 165 -17.11 5.48 -10.59
C GLY A 165 -15.97 6.41 -10.15
N SER A 166 -14.71 6.06 -10.43
CA SER A 166 -13.52 6.79 -9.94
C SER A 166 -13.58 8.27 -10.29
N LYS A 167 -13.82 8.61 -11.56
CA LYS A 167 -13.92 10.01 -12.02
C LYS A 167 -14.93 10.82 -11.22
N MET A 168 -16.14 10.28 -11.02
CA MET A 168 -17.19 10.98 -10.26
C MET A 168 -16.83 11.10 -8.78
N HIS A 169 -16.21 10.06 -8.21
CA HIS A 169 -15.72 10.08 -6.84
C HIS A 169 -14.70 11.21 -6.64
N PHE A 170 -13.70 11.32 -7.51
CA PHE A 170 -12.66 12.35 -7.42
C PHE A 170 -13.20 13.76 -7.61
N GLN A 171 -14.15 13.94 -8.53
CA GLN A 171 -14.80 15.23 -8.75
C GLN A 171 -15.57 15.68 -7.50
N LYS A 172 -16.35 14.78 -6.87
CA LYS A 172 -17.17 15.10 -5.69
C LYS A 172 -16.34 15.27 -4.41
N LYS A 173 -15.42 14.34 -4.13
CA LYS A 173 -14.68 14.31 -2.86
C LYS A 173 -13.54 15.33 -2.84
N TYR A 174 -12.89 15.55 -3.98
CA TYR A 174 -11.63 16.32 -4.03
C TYR A 174 -11.67 17.54 -4.96
N ASN A 175 -12.84 17.90 -5.48
CA ASN A 175 -13.01 18.99 -6.46
C ASN A 175 -12.07 18.84 -7.68
N TYR A 176 -11.83 17.60 -8.10
CA TYR A 176 -11.09 17.29 -9.32
C TYR A 176 -11.85 17.85 -10.53
N ARG A 177 -11.15 18.45 -11.50
CA ARG A 177 -11.75 19.01 -12.73
C ARG A 177 -11.54 18.06 -13.90
#